data_AF-A0A7X3R843-F1
#
_entry.id   AF-A0A7X3R843-F1
#
_cell.length_a   1.000
_cell.length_b   1.000
_cell.length_c   1.000
_cell.angle_alpha   90.00
_cell.angle_beta   90.00
_cell.angle_gamma   90.00
#
_symmetry.space_group_name_H-M   'P 1'
#
loop_
_entity.id
_entity.type
_entity.pdbx_description
1 polymer ?
#
loop_
_entity_poly.entity_id
_entity_poly.type
_entity_poly.pdbx_seq_one_letter_code
_entity_poly.pdbx_strand_id
1 'polypeptide(L)'
;MIDFEWPPLTGAQHGLDEKACEICGDLFAPYRSTSRYCGNACRGEAQRRANQRVRDRDSGCPDAPPHRINCQAQPPKPCKGCGNMFAADHHRRLYCADCRRHGNRVARRCRRCDTTIPAGSRRRRYCDDCASDAERDQKRLHQRNYIRPVIECRRCGRSRPGRGRGLCDSCYVMVNTAGQLDNYPLL
;
A
#
# COMPACT_ATOMS: atom_id res chain seq x y z
N MET A 1 -11.35 21.76 -50.09
CA MET A 1 -10.03 21.73 -49.43
C MET A 1 -10.04 22.90 -48.48
N ILE A 2 -10.10 22.64 -47.17
CA ILE A 2 -10.13 23.67 -46.14
C ILE A 2 -8.86 23.45 -45.33
N ASP A 3 -7.88 24.33 -45.53
CA ASP A 3 -6.63 24.36 -44.77
C ASP A 3 -6.92 24.73 -43.33
N PHE A 4 -6.60 23.82 -42.41
CA PHE A 4 -6.79 24.02 -40.97
C PHE A 4 -5.44 24.46 -40.38
N GLU A 5 -5.17 25.76 -40.43
CA GLU A 5 -4.04 26.36 -39.73
C GLU A 5 -4.29 26.32 -38.22
N TRP A 6 -3.52 25.49 -37.50
CA TRP A 6 -3.49 25.49 -36.05
C TRP A 6 -2.67 26.68 -35.54
N PRO A 7 -3.21 27.51 -34.63
CA PRO A 7 -2.43 28.59 -34.03
C PRO A 7 -1.32 28.01 -33.14
N PRO A 8 -0.15 28.69 -33.05
CA PRO A 8 0.94 28.23 -32.22
C PRO A 8 0.54 28.25 -30.74
N LEU A 9 0.77 27.13 -30.07
CA LEU A 9 0.61 26.98 -28.63
C LEU A 9 1.61 27.90 -27.90
N THR A 10 1.21 29.14 -27.62
CA THR A 10 1.94 30.02 -26.70
C THR A 10 1.85 29.42 -25.31
N GLY A 11 3.01 28.98 -24.80
CA GLY A 11 3.14 28.30 -23.51
C GLY A 11 2.47 29.06 -22.37
N ALA A 12 1.68 28.32 -21.59
CA ALA A 12 1.10 28.79 -20.35
C ALA A 12 2.19 29.27 -19.39
N GLN A 13 2.36 30.58 -19.29
CA GLN A 13 3.13 31.22 -18.23
C GLN A 13 2.32 31.09 -16.94
N HIS A 14 2.50 29.97 -16.23
CA HIS A 14 2.06 29.88 -14.84
C HIS A 14 2.86 30.90 -14.04
N GLY A 15 2.22 32.02 -13.69
CA GLY A 15 2.72 33.01 -12.76
C GLY A 15 2.92 32.38 -11.38
N LEU A 16 4.11 31.84 -11.14
CA LEU A 16 4.57 31.53 -9.81
C LEU A 16 5.34 32.76 -9.33
N ASP A 17 4.83 33.39 -8.28
CA ASP A 17 5.45 34.57 -7.66
C ASP A 17 6.94 34.31 -7.41
N GLU A 18 7.76 35.33 -7.69
CA GLU A 18 9.20 35.27 -7.47
C GLU A 18 9.50 34.93 -6.00
N LYS A 19 10.44 34.00 -5.77
CA LYS A 19 10.85 33.58 -4.43
C LYS A 19 12.32 33.89 -4.21
N ALA A 20 12.68 34.29 -3.00
CA ALA A 20 14.09 34.42 -2.60
C ALA A 20 14.69 33.03 -2.36
N CYS A 21 15.90 32.80 -2.88
CA CYS A 21 16.64 31.57 -2.62
C CYS A 21 17.14 31.51 -1.17
N GLU A 22 16.89 30.40 -0.46
CA GLU A 22 17.33 30.21 0.94
C GLU A 22 18.87 30.17 1.14
N ILE A 23 19.66 30.16 0.05
CA ILE A 23 21.13 30.05 0.10
C ILE A 23 21.81 31.37 -0.28
N CYS A 24 21.46 31.93 -1.44
CA CYS A 24 22.07 33.17 -1.94
C CYS A 24 21.21 34.43 -1.71
N GLY A 25 19.92 34.28 -1.45
CA GLY A 25 18.99 35.41 -1.27
C GLY A 25 18.40 35.97 -2.56
N ASP A 26 18.92 35.57 -3.73
CA ASP A 26 18.45 36.08 -5.03
C ASP A 26 16.99 35.67 -5.30
N LEU A 27 16.24 36.59 -5.90
CA LEU A 27 14.89 36.34 -6.40
C LEU A 27 14.95 35.47 -7.66
N PHE A 28 14.14 34.42 -7.71
CA PHE A 28 14.02 33.56 -8.88
C PHE A 28 12.56 33.15 -9.11
N ALA A 29 12.21 32.94 -10.39
CA ALA A 29 10.92 32.38 -10.79
C ALA A 29 10.97 30.85 -10.62
N PRO A 30 10.28 30.27 -9.63
CA PRO A 30 10.39 28.85 -9.37
C PRO A 30 9.65 28.03 -10.42
N TYR A 31 10.21 26.90 -10.87
CA TYR A 31 9.51 25.98 -11.78
C TYR A 31 8.31 25.27 -11.10
N ARG A 32 8.38 25.10 -9.78
CA ARG A 32 7.31 24.51 -8.94
C ARG A 32 7.15 25.32 -7.68
N SER A 33 5.93 25.41 -7.14
CA SER A 33 5.63 26.11 -5.89
C SER A 33 6.49 25.65 -4.69
N THR A 34 7.01 24.42 -4.72
CA THR A 34 7.89 23.84 -3.69
C THR A 34 9.39 24.12 -3.88
N SER A 35 9.79 24.83 -4.94
CA SER A 35 11.20 25.12 -5.21
C SER A 35 11.72 26.17 -4.21
N ARG A 36 12.82 25.85 -3.52
CA ARG A 36 13.45 26.69 -2.50
C ARG A 36 14.77 27.33 -2.95
N TYR A 37 15.31 26.85 -4.06
CA TYR A 37 16.65 27.21 -4.53
C TYR A 37 16.61 27.61 -5.99
N CYS A 38 17.34 28.69 -6.33
CA CYS A 38 17.41 29.25 -7.68
C CYS A 38 18.10 28.31 -8.69
N GLY A 39 18.92 27.36 -8.23
CA GLY A 39 19.62 26.43 -9.13
C GLY A 39 20.32 25.26 -8.44
N ASN A 40 21.02 24.46 -9.23
CA ASN A 40 21.72 23.26 -8.77
C ASN A 40 22.88 23.58 -7.81
N ALA A 41 23.57 24.70 -8.01
CA ALA A 41 24.64 25.15 -7.12
C ALA A 41 24.12 25.39 -5.69
N CYS A 42 23.06 26.20 -5.56
CA CYS A 42 22.41 26.49 -4.27
C CYS A 42 21.79 25.22 -3.65
N ARG A 43 21.20 24.35 -4.47
CA ARG A 43 20.70 23.05 -3.98
C ARG A 43 21.83 22.17 -3.41
N GLY A 44 22.97 22.10 -4.10
CA GLY A 44 24.14 21.36 -3.65
C GLY A 44 24.73 21.94 -2.36
N GLU A 45 24.76 23.27 -2.24
CA GLU A 45 25.17 23.96 -1.02
C GLU A 45 24.25 23.67 0.17
N ALA A 46 22.93 23.74 -0.05
CA ALA A 46 21.95 23.37 0.98
C ALA A 46 22.14 21.92 1.46
N GLN A 47 22.40 20.99 0.53
CA GLN A 47 22.70 19.60 0.84
C GLN A 47 23.99 19.46 1.66
N ARG A 48 25.05 20.20 1.31
CA ARG A 48 26.31 20.21 2.06
C ARG A 48 26.13 20.73 3.48
N ARG A 49 25.41 21.86 3.65
CA ARG A 49 25.09 22.41 4.98
C ARG A 49 24.26 21.44 5.81
N ALA A 50 23.28 20.76 5.21
CA ALA A 50 22.50 19.73 5.89
C ALA A 50 23.38 18.54 6.34
N ASN A 51 24.26 18.04 5.46
CA ASN A 51 25.19 16.96 5.79
C ASN A 51 26.20 17.36 6.87
N GLN A 52 26.68 18.61 6.84
CA GLN A 52 27.59 19.13 7.87
C GLN A 52 26.89 19.19 9.24
N ARG A 53 25.63 19.66 9.30
CA ARG A 53 24.85 19.63 10.55
C ARG A 53 24.65 18.21 11.10
N VAL A 54 24.50 17.20 10.22
CA VAL A 54 24.44 15.79 10.66
C VAL A 54 25.79 15.35 11.22
N ARG A 55 26.90 15.69 10.54
CA ARG A 55 28.26 15.37 11.01
C ARG A 55 28.59 16.02 12.35
N ASP A 56 28.39 17.33 12.49
CA ASP A 56 28.70 18.08 13.72
C ASP A 56 27.90 17.54 14.93
N ARG A 57 26.68 17.07 14.65
CA ARG A 57 25.81 16.43 15.64
C ARG A 57 26.27 15.03 16.05
N ASP A 58 26.89 14.30 15.13
CA ASP A 58 27.40 12.95 15.37
C ASP A 58 28.83 12.98 16.00
N SER A 59 29.61 14.04 15.77
CA SER A 59 30.96 14.25 16.33
C SER A 59 31.03 14.34 17.87
N GLY A 60 29.89 14.41 18.56
CA GLY A 60 29.82 14.43 20.03
C GLY A 60 29.94 13.06 20.72
N CYS A 61 29.96 11.94 19.98
CA CYS A 61 30.04 10.57 20.52
C CYS A 61 30.68 9.61 19.49
N PRO A 62 31.98 9.29 19.58
CA PRO A 62 32.69 8.50 18.55
C PRO A 62 32.16 7.07 18.35
N ASP A 63 31.35 6.55 19.28
CA ASP A 63 30.83 5.17 19.24
C ASP A 63 29.31 5.05 19.02
N ALA A 64 28.60 6.16 18.75
CA ALA A 64 27.14 6.14 18.61
C ALA A 64 26.68 6.02 17.14
N PRO A 65 25.88 5.00 16.77
CA PRO A 65 25.32 4.92 15.41
C PRO A 65 24.37 6.12 15.10
N PRO A 66 24.26 6.52 13.81
CA PRO A 66 23.85 7.87 13.35
C PRO A 66 22.38 8.29 13.58
N HIS A 67 21.67 7.70 14.54
CA HIS A 67 20.24 7.91 14.75
C HIS A 67 19.80 7.86 16.23
N ARG A 68 20.67 8.22 17.17
CA ARG A 68 20.35 8.32 18.60
C ARG A 68 20.82 9.65 19.23
N ILE A 69 20.12 10.76 18.96
CA ILE A 69 20.08 11.85 19.95
C ILE A 69 18.91 11.57 20.88
N ASN A 70 19.14 10.70 21.85
CA ASN A 70 18.53 10.83 23.17
C ASN A 70 19.34 9.95 24.12
N CYS A 71 20.42 10.49 24.67
CA CYS A 71 21.29 9.83 25.64
C CYS A 71 20.68 9.76 27.05
N GLN A 72 19.34 9.80 27.17
CA GLN A 72 18.67 9.37 28.38
C GLN A 72 18.47 7.87 28.26
N ALA A 73 19.14 7.11 29.14
CA ALA A 73 18.90 5.68 29.31
C ALA A 73 17.39 5.47 29.51
N GLN A 74 16.71 5.04 28.45
CA GLN A 74 15.27 4.82 28.49
C GLN A 74 15.01 3.70 29.51
N PRO A 75 14.02 3.85 30.41
CA PRO A 75 13.73 2.82 31.39
C PRO A 75 13.43 1.50 30.67
N PRO A 76 13.87 0.36 31.22
CA PRO A 76 13.61 -0.94 30.64
C PRO A 76 12.09 -1.13 30.49
N LYS A 77 11.66 -1.56 29.30
CA LYS A 77 10.25 -1.81 28.99
C LYS A 77 10.00 -3.33 28.99
N PRO A 78 8.82 -3.80 29.42
CA PRO A 78 8.47 -5.21 29.33
C PRO A 78 8.09 -5.58 27.88
N CYS A 79 8.33 -6.84 27.53
CA CYS A 79 7.87 -7.45 26.29
C CYS A 79 6.34 -7.50 26.28
N LYS A 80 5.69 -6.95 25.24
CA LYS A 80 4.22 -6.99 25.10
C LYS A 80 3.63 -8.39 24.91
N GLY A 81 4.48 -9.40 24.64
CA GLY A 81 4.06 -10.78 24.43
C GLY A 81 4.12 -11.65 25.70
N CYS A 82 5.19 -11.52 26.49
CA CYS A 82 5.44 -12.38 27.65
C CYS A 82 5.68 -11.64 28.97
N GLY A 83 5.79 -10.31 28.96
CA GLY A 83 6.07 -9.50 30.16
C GLY A 83 7.56 -9.37 30.54
N ASN A 84 8.46 -10.19 29.98
CA ASN A 84 9.89 -10.13 30.30
C ASN A 84 10.52 -8.78 29.95
N MET A 85 11.37 -8.25 30.83
CA MET A 85 12.03 -6.95 30.67
C MET A 85 13.11 -6.99 29.57
N PHE A 86 13.16 -5.96 28.73
CA PHE A 86 14.26 -5.79 27.77
C PHE A 86 15.52 -5.26 28.45
N ALA A 87 16.69 -5.70 28.00
CA ALA A 87 17.95 -4.99 28.25
C ALA A 87 17.85 -3.54 27.74
N ALA A 88 18.54 -2.60 28.39
CA ALA A 88 18.45 -1.15 28.13
C ALA A 88 18.68 -0.78 26.64
N ASP A 89 19.51 -1.56 25.94
CA ASP A 89 19.87 -1.33 24.53
C ASP A 89 18.73 -1.61 23.55
N HIS A 90 17.66 -2.22 24.03
CA HIS A 90 16.53 -2.70 23.24
C HIS A 90 15.25 -1.90 23.44
N HIS A 91 15.34 -0.62 23.85
CA HIS A 91 14.17 0.25 24.11
C HIS A 91 13.19 0.43 22.93
N ARG A 92 13.61 0.24 21.67
CA ARG A 92 12.71 0.27 20.49
C ARG A 92 12.02 -1.06 20.22
N ARG A 93 12.45 -2.16 20.85
CA ARG A 93 11.84 -3.48 20.65
C ARG A 93 10.56 -3.57 21.48
N LEU A 94 9.48 -3.99 20.82
CA LEU A 94 8.18 -4.26 21.46
C LEU A 94 8.06 -5.71 21.95
N TYR A 95 8.83 -6.62 21.34
CA TYR A 95 8.75 -8.07 21.55
C TYR A 95 10.15 -8.70 21.60
N CYS A 96 10.34 -9.69 22.50
CA CYS A 96 11.57 -10.48 22.61
C CYS A 96 11.77 -11.38 21.38
N ALA A 97 12.95 -11.97 21.23
CA ALA A 97 13.28 -12.81 20.07
C ALA A 97 12.30 -13.98 19.92
N ASP A 98 11.88 -14.58 21.04
CA ASP A 98 10.92 -15.69 21.05
C ASP A 98 9.51 -15.22 20.69
N CYS A 99 8.98 -14.19 21.36
CA CYS A 99 7.67 -13.62 21.02
C CYS A 99 7.62 -13.11 19.56
N ARG A 100 8.75 -12.64 19.02
CA ARG A 100 8.87 -12.23 17.62
C ARG A 100 8.84 -13.43 16.68
N ARG A 101 9.61 -14.49 16.95
CA ARG A 101 9.64 -15.75 16.17
C ARG A 101 8.29 -16.46 16.21
N HIS A 102 7.66 -16.53 17.38
CA HIS A 102 6.34 -17.10 17.53
C HIS A 102 5.23 -16.15 17.07
N GLY A 103 5.55 -14.93 16.64
CA GLY A 103 4.61 -14.05 15.97
C GLY A 103 3.52 -13.46 16.87
N ASN A 104 3.80 -13.15 18.14
CA ASN A 104 2.80 -12.61 19.10
C ASN A 104 1.45 -13.29 18.97
N ARG A 105 1.49 -14.61 19.05
CA ARG A 105 0.32 -15.46 19.18
C ARG A 105 -0.23 -15.23 20.59
N VAL A 106 -0.83 -14.07 20.81
CA VAL A 106 -1.62 -13.82 22.03
C VAL A 106 -2.96 -14.48 21.85
N ALA A 107 -3.51 -15.04 22.93
CA ALA A 107 -4.90 -15.46 22.94
C ALA A 107 -5.80 -14.24 22.65
N ARG A 108 -6.88 -14.44 21.89
CA ARG A 108 -7.83 -13.38 21.51
C ARG A 108 -9.25 -13.89 21.66
N ARG A 109 -10.22 -12.99 21.87
CA ARG A 109 -11.64 -13.35 21.88
C ARG A 109 -12.19 -13.46 20.47
N CYS A 110 -13.03 -14.47 20.23
CA CYS A 110 -13.79 -14.61 19.00
C CYS A 110 -14.74 -13.43 18.84
N ARG A 111 -14.75 -12.75 17.69
CA ARG A 111 -15.63 -11.59 17.46
C ARG A 111 -17.13 -11.88 17.40
N ARG A 112 -17.52 -13.17 17.40
CA ARG A 112 -18.91 -13.61 17.26
C ARG A 112 -19.48 -14.18 18.56
N CYS A 113 -18.68 -14.93 19.32
CA CYS A 113 -19.12 -15.64 20.52
C CYS A 113 -18.24 -15.38 21.77
N ASP A 114 -17.27 -14.48 21.66
CA ASP A 114 -16.30 -14.11 22.71
C ASP A 114 -15.43 -15.23 23.31
N THR A 115 -15.55 -16.47 22.83
CA THR A 115 -14.70 -17.59 23.22
C THR A 115 -13.22 -17.27 23.02
N THR A 116 -12.39 -17.65 23.99
CA THR A 116 -10.93 -17.49 23.92
C THR A 116 -10.34 -18.39 22.85
N ILE A 117 -9.81 -17.78 21.79
CA ILE A 117 -9.05 -18.43 20.73
C ILE A 117 -7.59 -18.55 21.22
N PRO A 118 -7.01 -19.75 21.20
CA PRO A 118 -5.62 -19.94 21.61
C PRO A 118 -4.65 -19.17 20.71
N ALA A 119 -3.45 -19.00 21.22
CA ALA A 119 -2.29 -18.44 20.55
C ALA A 119 -2.07 -19.05 19.15
N GLY A 120 -2.60 -18.40 18.10
CA GLY A 120 -2.57 -18.89 16.71
C GLY A 120 -2.31 -17.80 15.69
N SER A 121 -2.63 -18.05 14.41
CA SER A 121 -2.42 -17.09 13.32
C SER A 121 -2.89 -15.68 13.68
N ARG A 122 -2.05 -14.67 13.45
CA ARG A 122 -2.38 -13.24 13.68
C ARG A 122 -3.65 -12.78 12.97
N ARG A 123 -4.04 -13.48 11.90
CA ARG A 123 -5.22 -13.18 11.07
C ARG A 123 -6.50 -13.87 11.55
N ARG A 124 -6.41 -14.84 12.46
CA ARG A 124 -7.59 -15.56 12.98
C ARG A 124 -8.44 -14.62 13.84
N ARG A 125 -9.71 -14.44 13.46
CA ARG A 125 -10.69 -13.55 14.13
C ARG A 125 -11.84 -14.30 14.82
N TYR A 126 -12.01 -15.58 14.48
CA TYR A 126 -13.11 -16.44 14.92
C TYR A 126 -12.56 -17.77 15.45
N CYS A 127 -13.30 -18.41 16.37
CA CYS A 127 -13.08 -19.82 16.71
C CYS A 127 -13.39 -20.72 15.49
N ASP A 128 -13.06 -22.01 15.53
CA ASP A 128 -13.22 -22.90 14.38
C ASP A 128 -14.70 -23.02 13.94
N ASP A 129 -15.61 -23.08 14.90
CA ASP A 129 -17.06 -23.11 14.64
C ASP A 129 -17.54 -21.82 13.95
N CYS A 130 -17.22 -20.66 14.55
CA CYS A 130 -17.61 -19.36 14.01
C CYS A 130 -16.86 -18.98 12.72
N ALA A 131 -15.67 -19.55 12.47
CA ALA A 131 -14.92 -19.31 11.24
C ALA A 131 -15.64 -19.93 10.04
N SER A 132 -16.16 -21.16 10.22
CA SER A 132 -16.99 -21.84 9.23
C SER A 132 -18.27 -21.04 8.94
N ASP A 133 -18.91 -20.49 9.97
CA ASP A 133 -20.06 -19.60 9.80
C ASP A 133 -19.72 -18.32 9.04
N ALA A 134 -18.64 -17.65 9.42
CA ALA A 134 -18.20 -16.42 8.76
C ALA A 134 -17.86 -16.65 7.28
N GLU A 135 -17.28 -17.80 6.93
CA GLU A 135 -17.03 -18.16 5.52
C GLU A 135 -18.34 -18.41 4.76
N ARG A 136 -19.32 -19.09 5.38
CA ARG A 136 -20.66 -19.27 4.80
C ARG A 136 -21.35 -17.93 4.57
N ASP A 137 -21.29 -17.03 5.53
CA ASP A 137 -21.86 -15.68 5.44
C ASP A 137 -21.19 -14.87 4.31
N GLN A 138 -19.87 -14.95 4.20
CA GLN A 138 -19.12 -14.31 3.11
C GLN A 138 -19.51 -14.88 1.73
N LYS A 139 -19.64 -16.21 1.60
CA LYS A 139 -20.10 -16.86 0.36
C LYS A 139 -21.52 -16.42 -0.01
N ARG A 140 -22.44 -16.36 0.96
CA ARG A 140 -23.80 -15.87 0.75
C ARG A 140 -23.83 -14.42 0.29
N LEU A 141 -23.04 -13.55 0.92
CA LEU A 141 -22.90 -12.14 0.50
C LEU A 141 -22.33 -12.02 -0.90
N HIS A 142 -21.28 -12.79 -1.22
CA HIS A 142 -20.71 -12.81 -2.56
C HIS A 142 -21.73 -13.27 -3.59
N GLN A 143 -22.48 -14.35 -3.33
CA GLN A 143 -23.52 -14.83 -4.23
C GLN A 143 -24.65 -13.81 -4.42
N ARG A 144 -25.09 -13.13 -3.36
CA ARG A 144 -26.12 -12.08 -3.44
C ARG A 144 -25.65 -10.86 -4.23
N ASN A 145 -24.39 -10.48 -4.08
CA ASN A 145 -23.82 -9.28 -4.71
C ASN A 145 -23.16 -9.57 -6.06
N TYR A 146 -23.09 -10.82 -6.49
CA TYR A 146 -22.46 -11.19 -7.74
C TYR A 146 -23.36 -10.82 -8.92
N ILE A 147 -23.14 -9.63 -9.45
CA ILE A 147 -23.72 -9.20 -10.72
C ILE A 147 -22.88 -9.82 -11.85
N ARG A 148 -23.47 -10.75 -12.60
CA ARG A 148 -22.84 -11.32 -13.78
C ARG A 148 -22.57 -10.21 -14.81
N PRO A 149 -21.34 -10.09 -15.34
CA PRO A 149 -21.07 -9.11 -16.39
C PRO A 149 -21.92 -9.42 -17.62
N VAL A 150 -22.53 -8.37 -18.17
CA VAL A 150 -23.22 -8.44 -19.47
C VAL A 150 -22.15 -8.48 -20.54
N ILE A 151 -22.21 -9.48 -21.41
CA ILE A 151 -21.31 -9.66 -22.55
C ILE A 151 -22.12 -9.75 -23.83
N GLU A 152 -21.52 -9.41 -24.96
CA GLU A 152 -22.05 -9.74 -26.28
C GLU A 152 -21.73 -11.20 -26.60
N CYS A 153 -22.76 -12.00 -26.90
CA CYS A 153 -22.58 -13.40 -27.20
C CYS A 153 -21.92 -13.59 -28.58
N ARG A 154 -20.75 -14.23 -28.63
CA ARG A 154 -20.02 -14.50 -29.90
C ARG A 154 -20.80 -15.36 -30.90
N ARG A 155 -21.78 -16.16 -30.44
CA ARG A 155 -22.57 -17.05 -31.30
C ARG A 155 -23.86 -16.41 -31.81
N CYS A 156 -24.54 -15.59 -31.01
CA CYS A 156 -25.86 -15.04 -31.36
C CYS A 156 -25.94 -13.52 -31.37
N GLY A 157 -24.85 -12.81 -31.04
CA GLY A 157 -24.74 -11.35 -31.07
C GLY A 157 -25.50 -10.60 -29.97
N ARG A 158 -26.29 -11.27 -29.12
CA ARG A 158 -27.14 -10.61 -28.11
C ARG A 158 -26.37 -10.30 -26.82
N SER A 159 -26.62 -9.13 -26.23
CA SER A 159 -26.08 -8.71 -24.93
C SER A 159 -26.83 -9.41 -23.78
N ARG A 160 -26.15 -10.31 -23.07
CA ARG A 160 -26.72 -11.09 -21.97
C ARG A 160 -25.68 -11.37 -20.88
N PRO A 161 -26.08 -11.71 -19.64
CA PRO A 161 -25.16 -12.19 -18.62
C PRO A 161 -24.31 -13.36 -19.14
N GLY A 162 -22.99 -13.22 -19.06
CA GLY A 162 -22.06 -14.23 -19.55
C GLY A 162 -22.06 -15.49 -18.67
N ARG A 163 -22.00 -16.67 -19.30
CA ARG A 163 -21.77 -17.94 -18.59
C ARG A 163 -20.30 -18.40 -18.69
N GLY A 164 -19.63 -18.08 -19.80
CA GLY A 164 -18.22 -18.38 -20.05
C GLY A 164 -17.89 -18.37 -21.54
N ARG A 165 -16.60 -18.28 -21.90
CA ARG A 165 -16.09 -18.32 -23.30
C ARG A 165 -16.72 -17.28 -24.26
N GLY A 166 -17.19 -16.15 -23.74
CA GLY A 166 -17.87 -15.15 -24.57
C GLY A 166 -19.28 -15.57 -25.04
N LEU A 167 -19.91 -16.57 -24.38
CA LEU A 167 -21.24 -17.08 -24.74
C LEU A 167 -22.29 -16.76 -23.67
N CYS A 168 -23.52 -16.50 -24.12
CA CYS A 168 -24.69 -16.39 -23.24
C CYS A 168 -25.16 -17.76 -22.75
N ASP A 169 -26.00 -17.77 -21.71
CA ASP A 169 -26.46 -19.00 -21.03
C ASP A 169 -27.05 -20.05 -22.00
N SER A 170 -27.90 -19.62 -22.93
CA SER A 170 -28.54 -20.50 -23.92
C SER A 170 -27.55 -21.09 -24.93
N CYS A 171 -26.64 -20.25 -25.46
CA CYS A 171 -25.63 -20.72 -26.41
C CYS A 171 -24.59 -21.61 -25.75
N TYR A 172 -24.27 -21.36 -24.47
CA TYR A 172 -23.34 -22.17 -23.70
C TYR A 172 -23.88 -23.58 -23.42
N VAL A 173 -25.17 -23.71 -23.05
CA VAL A 173 -25.80 -25.02 -22.83
C VAL A 173 -25.82 -25.84 -24.12
N MET A 174 -26.18 -25.23 -25.27
CA MET A 174 -26.22 -25.93 -26.56
C MET A 174 -24.85 -26.50 -26.97
N VAL A 175 -23.75 -25.83 -26.66
CA VAL A 175 -22.40 -26.33 -26.97
C VAL A 175 -22.02 -27.50 -26.07
N ASN A 176 -22.36 -27.45 -24.77
CA ASN A 176 -22.02 -28.52 -23.84
C ASN A 176 -22.89 -29.77 -23.99
N THR A 177 -24.18 -29.64 -24.34
CA THR A 177 -25.06 -30.79 -24.54
C THR A 177 -24.79 -31.51 -25.86
N ALA A 178 -24.25 -30.82 -26.86
CA ALA A 178 -23.98 -31.39 -28.18
C ALA A 178 -22.69 -32.23 -28.23
N GLY A 179 -21.90 -32.32 -27.15
CA GLY A 179 -20.68 -33.14 -27.11
C GLY A 179 -19.62 -32.79 -28.16
N GLN A 180 -19.74 -31.61 -28.81
CA GLN A 180 -18.95 -31.29 -29.99
C GLN A 180 -17.94 -30.18 -29.66
N LEU A 181 -16.79 -30.60 -29.13
CA LEU A 181 -15.58 -29.78 -28.99
C LEU A 181 -14.83 -29.74 -30.33
N ASP A 182 -15.50 -29.31 -31.41
CA ASP A 182 -14.80 -29.04 -32.65
C ASP A 182 -14.32 -27.58 -32.64
N ASN A 183 -13.00 -27.45 -32.42
CA ASN A 183 -12.11 -26.37 -32.84
C ASN A 183 -12.76 -25.03 -33.24
N TYR A 184 -12.80 -24.07 -32.31
CA TYR A 184 -12.81 -22.66 -32.68
C TYR A 184 -11.42 -22.06 -32.42
N PRO A 185 -10.72 -21.51 -33.44
CA PRO A 185 -9.46 -20.82 -33.23
C PRO A 185 -9.68 -19.59 -32.36
N LEU A 186 -8.82 -19.43 -31.35
CA LEU A 186 -8.70 -18.21 -30.55
C LEU A 186 -8.11 -17.12 -31.47
N LEU A 187 -8.98 -16.22 -31.95
CA LEU A 187 -8.58 -14.89 -32.44
C LEU A 187 -8.52 -13.92 -31.27
#